data_AF-A0A2J4PM08-F1
#
_entry.id   AF-A0A2J4PM08-F1
#
_cell.length_a   1.000
_cell.length_b   1.000
_cell.length_c   1.000
_cell.angle_alpha   90.00
_cell.angle_beta   90.00
_cell.angle_gamma   90.00
#
_symmetry.space_group_name_H-M   'P 1'
#
loop_
_entity.id
_entity.type
_entity.pdbx_description
1 polymer ?
#
loop_
_entity_poly.entity_id
_entity_poly.type
_entity_poly.pdbx_seq_one_letter_code
_entity_poly.pdbx_strand_id
1 'polypeptide(L)'
;ANTTRVSAERDRLYKDYQRYLKGSQARVNPFSESDIDNARQNYLAQDAMVKGSVAEQAQIQSQLDSMINGEQSQVVSLRAQLAEAKYNLDQTTVRAPSDGYITQVLIRPGTYAASLPLRPVMVFIPQQKRLIVAQFRQNSLLRLEKGDDAEAVFNALPGQVFRGKLVSILPVVPGGTYQAQGTLQALTVTPGTDGVLATIELEPDAAVDALPDGIYAQVAVYSDHFTHVSVMRKVLLRMTSWMHYLYLDH
;
A
#
# COMPACT_ATOMS: atom_id res chain seq x y z
N ALA A 1 15.26 35.24 31.12
CA ALA A 1 16.62 35.76 30.88
C ALA A 1 16.69 37.21 31.38
N ASN A 2 17.75 37.56 32.12
CA ASN A 2 17.94 38.87 32.74
C ASN A 2 18.60 39.90 31.79
N THR A 3 18.56 39.66 30.47
CA THR A 3 19.29 40.40 29.43
C THR A 3 19.01 41.91 29.50
N THR A 4 17.77 42.31 29.74
CA THR A 4 17.36 43.73 29.87
C THR A 4 18.00 44.44 31.06
N ARG A 5 18.19 43.75 32.19
CA ARG A 5 18.83 44.31 33.38
C ARG A 5 20.33 44.47 33.18
N VAL A 6 20.96 43.45 32.59
CA VAL A 6 22.41 43.43 32.33
C VAL A 6 22.79 44.47 31.26
N SER A 7 21.93 44.66 30.24
CA SER A 7 22.11 45.69 29.21
C SER A 7 21.92 47.11 29.76
N ALA A 8 20.94 47.32 30.64
CA ALA A 8 20.73 48.62 31.29
C ALA A 8 21.95 49.03 32.15
N GLU A 9 22.55 48.08 32.86
CA GLU A 9 23.77 48.34 33.64
C GLU A 9 24.98 48.61 32.75
N ARG A 10 25.12 47.89 31.62
CA ARG A 10 26.16 48.20 30.61
C ARG A 10 26.00 49.63 30.10
N ASP A 11 24.78 50.06 29.78
CA ASP A 11 24.51 51.40 29.23
C ASP A 11 24.79 52.50 30.24
N ARG A 12 24.53 52.24 31.52
CA ARG A 12 24.94 53.12 32.62
C ARG A 12 26.46 53.26 32.68
N LEU A 13 27.19 52.14 32.75
CA LEU A 13 28.65 52.14 32.81
C LEU A 13 29.30 52.74 31.56
N TYR A 14 28.69 52.57 30.39
CA TYR A 14 29.12 53.21 29.16
C TYR A 14 28.98 54.73 29.22
N LYS A 15 27.85 55.24 29.73
CA LYS A 15 27.64 56.68 29.92
C LYS A 15 28.62 57.26 30.95
N ASP A 16 28.90 56.53 32.02
CA ASP A 16 29.88 56.94 33.03
C ASP A 16 31.30 56.99 32.43
N TYR A 17 31.72 55.96 31.70
CA TYR A 17 32.99 55.95 30.96
C TYR A 17 33.10 57.13 29.97
N GLN A 18 32.05 57.40 29.19
CA GLN A 18 31.99 58.54 28.26
C GLN A 18 32.06 59.88 28.98
N ARG A 19 31.46 60.00 30.17
CA ARG A 19 31.55 61.20 31.01
C ARG A 19 32.99 61.43 31.49
N TYR A 20 33.68 60.38 31.94
CA TYR A 20 35.09 60.47 32.35
C TYR A 20 36.00 60.86 31.18
N LEU A 21 35.82 60.27 29.99
CA LEU A 21 36.57 60.63 28.79
C LEU A 21 36.35 62.08 28.32
N LYS A 22 35.11 62.57 28.35
CA LYS A 22 34.82 63.96 27.97
C LYS A 22 35.35 64.96 28.99
N GLY A 23 35.27 64.62 30.28
CA GLY A 23 35.81 65.44 31.35
C GLY A 23 37.34 65.54 31.33
N SER A 24 38.02 64.48 30.89
CA SER A 24 39.49 64.49 30.78
C SER A 24 40.01 65.34 29.62
N GLN A 25 39.17 65.62 28.62
CA GLN A 25 39.49 66.50 27.48
C GLN A 25 39.20 67.98 27.76
N ALA A 26 38.65 68.33 28.93
CA ALA A 26 38.36 69.71 29.30
C ALA A 26 39.64 70.49 29.67
N ARG A 27 39.61 71.82 29.57
CA ARG A 27 40.75 72.73 29.85
C ARG A 27 41.34 72.57 31.26
N VAL A 28 40.56 72.05 32.20
CA VAL A 28 41.01 71.59 33.52
C VAL A 28 40.51 70.17 33.67
N ASN A 29 41.42 69.19 33.68
CA ASN A 29 41.09 67.78 33.83
C ASN A 29 40.85 67.45 35.32
N PRO A 30 39.63 67.07 35.74
CA PRO A 30 39.32 66.73 37.13
C PRO A 30 39.45 65.23 37.44
N PHE A 31 39.88 64.40 36.48
CA PHE A 31 39.91 62.94 36.60
C PHE A 31 41.32 62.36 36.37
N SER A 32 41.67 61.33 37.13
CA SER A 32 42.96 60.63 36.96
C SER A 32 42.88 59.60 35.83
N GLU A 33 44.04 59.20 35.28
CA GLU A 33 44.11 58.12 34.28
C GLU A 33 43.59 56.79 34.85
N SER A 34 43.80 56.54 36.15
CA SER A 34 43.29 55.35 36.84
C SER A 34 41.76 55.33 36.91
N ASP A 35 41.10 56.48 37.08
CA ASP A 35 39.64 56.55 37.11
C ASP A 35 39.01 56.19 35.76
N ILE A 36 39.65 56.62 34.66
CA ILE A 36 39.21 56.32 33.29
C ILE A 36 39.42 54.84 32.99
N ASP A 37 40.57 54.27 33.37
CA ASP A 37 40.83 52.84 33.14
C ASP A 37 39.89 51.96 33.99
N ASN A 38 39.65 52.30 35.25
CA ASN A 38 38.68 51.60 36.09
C ASN A 38 37.26 51.64 35.48
N ALA A 39 36.80 52.80 35.00
CA ALA A 39 35.52 52.92 34.33
C ALA A 39 35.46 52.10 33.02
N ARG A 40 36.57 52.05 32.26
CA ARG A 40 36.72 51.23 31.06
C ARG A 40 36.66 49.74 31.37
N GLN A 41 37.41 49.28 32.36
CA GLN A 41 37.42 47.87 32.77
C GLN A 41 36.03 47.43 33.26
N ASN A 42 35.34 48.27 34.04
CA ASN A 42 33.99 47.99 34.50
C ASN A 42 32.99 47.90 33.34
N TYR A 43 33.07 48.81 32.36
CA TYR A 43 32.26 48.73 31.14
C TYR A 43 32.55 47.46 30.34
N LEU A 44 33.82 47.11 30.12
CA LEU A 44 34.22 45.92 29.36
C LEU A 44 33.79 44.63 30.06
N ALA A 45 33.92 44.56 31.38
CA ALA A 45 33.43 43.44 32.18
C ALA A 45 31.92 43.26 32.02
N GLN A 46 31.16 44.36 32.10
CA GLN A 46 29.71 44.31 31.94
C GLN A 46 29.28 44.00 30.49
N ASP A 47 30.00 44.50 29.48
CA ASP A 47 29.76 44.16 28.06
C ASP A 47 29.97 42.66 27.79
N ALA A 48 31.00 42.06 28.41
CA ALA A 48 31.21 40.62 28.36
C ALA A 48 30.04 39.84 29.00
N MET A 49 29.48 40.33 30.12
CA MET A 49 28.30 39.73 30.74
C MET A 49 27.05 39.82 29.85
N VAL A 50 26.84 40.95 29.14
CA VAL A 50 25.75 41.09 28.17
C VAL A 50 25.90 40.08 27.03
N LYS A 51 27.10 39.95 26.45
CA LYS A 51 27.39 38.98 25.38
C LYS A 51 27.12 37.55 25.82
N GLY A 52 27.54 37.18 27.04
CA GLY A 52 27.25 35.88 27.63
C GLY A 52 25.74 35.63 27.77
N SER A 53 25.00 36.61 28.27
CA SER A 53 23.54 36.49 28.45
C SER A 53 22.78 36.41 27.11
N VAL A 54 23.23 37.12 26.08
CA VAL A 54 22.67 37.03 24.72
C VAL A 54 22.97 35.66 24.09
N ALA A 55 24.18 35.14 24.25
CA ALA A 55 24.54 33.81 23.77
C ALA A 55 23.70 32.71 24.44
N GLU A 56 23.51 32.80 25.76
CA GLU A 56 22.64 31.90 26.52
C GLU A 56 21.18 31.99 26.03
N GLN A 57 20.66 33.19 25.78
CA GLN A 57 19.32 33.39 25.24
C GLN A 57 19.17 32.78 23.83
N ALA A 58 20.18 32.95 22.96
CA ALA A 58 20.18 32.37 21.63
C ALA A 58 20.25 30.83 21.68
N GLN A 59 21.01 30.26 22.61
CA GLN A 59 21.07 28.81 22.84
C GLN A 59 19.72 28.26 23.32
N ILE A 60 19.07 28.94 24.27
CA ILE A 60 17.73 28.56 24.74
C ILE A 60 16.71 28.67 23.60
N GLN A 61 16.78 29.73 22.80
CA GLN A 61 15.89 29.90 21.63
C GLN A 61 16.10 28.78 20.61
N SER A 62 17.34 28.41 20.30
CA SER A 62 17.64 27.30 19.39
C SER A 62 17.13 25.94 19.91
N GLN A 63 17.19 25.73 21.23
CA GLN A 63 16.60 24.53 21.87
C GLN A 63 15.06 24.54 21.82
N LEU A 64 14.44 25.71 21.94
CA LEU A 64 12.99 25.90 21.77
C LEU A 64 12.57 25.72 20.30
N ASP A 65 13.33 26.25 19.35
CA ASP A 65 13.06 26.13 17.91
C ASP A 65 13.24 24.67 17.42
N SER A 66 14.03 23.87 18.13
CA SER A 66 14.15 22.42 17.90
C SER A 66 12.91 21.62 18.37
N MET A 67 11.94 22.30 18.99
CA MET A 67 10.64 21.74 19.35
C MET A 67 9.68 21.91 18.17
N ILE A 68 9.24 20.81 17.56
CA ILE A 68 8.14 20.83 16.61
C ILE A 68 6.85 20.62 17.42
N ASN A 69 5.92 21.57 17.37
CA ASN A 69 4.65 21.53 18.12
C ASN A 69 4.78 21.38 19.65
N GLY A 70 5.89 21.86 20.23
CA GLY A 70 6.13 21.79 21.68
C GLY A 70 6.72 20.46 22.18
N GLU A 71 7.03 19.51 21.29
CA GLU A 71 7.80 18.31 21.61
C GLU A 71 9.18 18.36 20.95
N GLN A 72 10.22 17.89 21.67
CA GLN A 72 11.55 17.75 21.09
C GLN A 72 11.48 16.83 19.87
N SER A 73 12.07 17.25 18.75
CA SER A 73 12.08 16.46 17.50
C SER A 73 12.59 15.01 17.69
N GLN A 74 13.50 14.80 18.64
CA GLN A 74 13.98 13.47 19.07
C GLN A 74 12.86 12.58 19.61
N VAL A 75 11.95 13.15 20.41
CA VAL A 75 10.82 12.42 21.02
C VAL A 75 9.81 12.01 19.97
N VAL A 76 9.52 12.89 19.01
CA VAL A 76 8.62 12.58 17.88
C VAL A 76 9.20 11.44 17.03
N SER A 77 10.50 11.49 16.72
CA SER A 77 11.18 10.40 15.98
C SER A 77 11.15 9.07 16.74
N LEU A 78 11.45 9.08 18.04
CA LEU A 78 11.40 7.87 18.87
C LEU A 78 9.98 7.30 18.99
N ARG A 79 8.95 8.14 19.05
CA ARG A 79 7.56 7.70 19.02
C ARG A 79 7.19 7.06 17.69
N ALA A 80 7.65 7.61 16.57
CA ALA A 80 7.44 7.02 15.25
C ALA A 80 8.12 5.64 15.15
N GLN A 81 9.37 5.51 15.61
CA GLN A 81 10.08 4.24 15.67
C GLN A 81 9.38 3.21 16.57
N LEU A 82 8.84 3.64 17.71
CA LEU A 82 8.05 2.78 18.58
C LEU A 82 6.76 2.31 17.89
N ALA A 83 6.06 3.19 17.18
CA ALA A 83 4.85 2.85 16.44
C ALA A 83 5.16 1.85 15.31
N GLU A 84 6.25 2.04 14.59
CA GLU A 84 6.72 1.12 13.56
C GLU A 84 7.11 -0.25 14.14
N ALA A 85 7.85 -0.28 15.25
CA ALA A 85 8.21 -1.53 15.93
C ALA A 85 6.97 -2.29 16.43
N LYS A 86 5.97 -1.58 16.96
CA LYS A 86 4.68 -2.17 17.35
C LYS A 86 3.93 -2.73 16.14
N TYR A 87 3.87 -1.98 15.05
CA TYR A 87 3.26 -2.44 13.80
C TYR A 87 3.94 -3.72 13.28
N ASN A 88 5.28 -3.75 13.25
CA ASN A 88 6.04 -4.92 12.82
C ASN A 88 5.79 -6.14 13.73
N LEU A 89 5.64 -5.94 15.03
CA LEU A 89 5.26 -7.00 15.97
C LEU A 89 3.83 -7.50 15.69
N ASP A 90 2.88 -6.61 15.42
CA ASP A 90 1.51 -7.02 15.08
C ASP A 90 1.48 -7.79 13.74
N GLN A 91 2.34 -7.43 12.78
CA GLN A 91 2.49 -8.13 11.50
C GLN A 91 3.16 -9.51 11.62
N THR A 92 3.65 -9.93 12.80
CA THR A 92 4.12 -11.31 12.98
C THR A 92 2.97 -12.32 13.09
N THR A 93 1.73 -11.83 13.27
CA THR A 93 0.53 -12.67 13.35
C THR A 93 -0.36 -12.41 12.14
N VAL A 94 -0.38 -13.36 11.20
CA VAL A 94 -1.26 -13.29 10.03
C VAL A 94 -2.63 -13.86 10.38
N ARG A 95 -3.69 -13.08 10.17
CA ARG A 95 -5.10 -13.49 10.37
C ARG A 95 -5.80 -13.63 9.02
N ALA A 96 -6.80 -14.51 8.95
CA ALA A 96 -7.63 -14.64 7.77
C ALA A 96 -8.42 -13.33 7.52
N PRO A 97 -8.45 -12.81 6.28
CA PRO A 97 -9.17 -11.58 5.96
C PRO A 97 -10.70 -11.76 5.90
N SER A 98 -11.17 -13.00 5.74
CA SER A 98 -12.58 -13.38 5.67
C SER A 98 -12.77 -14.83 6.12
N ASP A 99 -14.02 -15.30 6.16
CA ASP A 99 -14.31 -16.73 6.20
C ASP A 99 -13.76 -17.42 4.95
N GLY A 100 -13.32 -18.66 5.10
CA GLY A 100 -12.64 -19.42 4.06
C GLY A 100 -11.85 -20.59 4.63
N TYR A 101 -11.00 -21.20 3.79
CA TYR A 101 -10.20 -22.35 4.18
C TYR A 101 -8.80 -22.30 3.53
N ILE A 102 -7.89 -23.10 4.08
CA ILE A 102 -6.50 -23.16 3.63
C ILE A 102 -6.30 -24.48 2.88
N THR A 103 -5.76 -24.43 1.67
CA THR A 103 -5.52 -25.64 0.86
C THR A 103 -4.09 -26.15 0.99
N GLN A 104 -3.12 -25.24 1.04
CA GLN A 104 -1.69 -25.57 1.11
C GLN A 104 -1.06 -24.83 2.28
N VAL A 105 -0.39 -25.57 3.17
CA VAL A 105 0.46 -25.04 4.24
C VAL A 105 1.86 -25.59 4.01
N LEU A 106 2.77 -24.72 3.58
CA LEU A 106 4.14 -25.08 3.20
C LEU A 106 5.16 -24.76 4.30
N ILE A 107 4.74 -24.06 5.35
CA ILE A 107 5.58 -23.68 6.48
C ILE A 107 5.53 -24.71 7.61
N ARG A 108 6.67 -24.89 8.29
CA ARG A 108 6.81 -25.70 9.51
C ARG A 108 7.54 -24.89 10.58
N PRO A 109 7.38 -25.21 11.88
CA PRO A 109 8.18 -24.59 12.93
C PRO A 109 9.69 -24.64 12.60
N GLY A 110 10.37 -23.50 12.75
CA GLY A 110 11.79 -23.33 12.37
C GLY A 110 12.02 -22.92 10.91
N THR A 111 10.98 -22.88 10.07
CA THR A 111 11.10 -22.35 8.70
C THR A 111 11.11 -20.82 8.74
N TYR A 112 12.06 -20.21 8.02
CA TYR A 112 12.09 -18.76 7.86
C TYR A 112 11.05 -18.30 6.83
N ALA A 113 10.06 -17.52 7.27
CA ALA A 113 9.11 -16.85 6.39
C ALA A 113 9.72 -15.53 5.91
N ALA A 114 9.99 -15.43 4.60
CA ALA A 114 10.48 -14.19 4.01
C ALA A 114 9.33 -13.19 3.86
N SER A 115 9.58 -11.92 4.16
CA SER A 115 8.59 -10.83 3.99
C SER A 115 8.28 -10.51 2.52
N LEU A 116 9.11 -10.94 1.57
CA LEU A 116 8.88 -10.72 0.16
C LEU A 116 7.94 -11.81 -0.42
N PRO A 117 6.98 -11.45 -1.28
CA PRO A 117 5.96 -12.36 -1.83
C PRO A 117 6.52 -13.36 -2.87
N LEU A 118 7.83 -13.63 -2.86
CA LEU A 118 8.48 -14.54 -3.80
C LEU A 118 8.18 -16.01 -3.48
N ARG A 119 7.83 -16.32 -2.22
CA ARG A 119 7.60 -17.68 -1.74
C ARG A 119 6.40 -17.71 -0.80
N PRO A 120 5.18 -17.88 -1.32
CA PRO A 120 3.99 -17.98 -0.47
C PRO A 120 4.13 -19.19 0.46
N VAL A 121 3.85 -18.99 1.75
CA VAL A 121 3.90 -20.04 2.78
C VAL A 121 2.59 -20.80 2.93
N MET A 122 1.49 -20.19 2.45
CA MET A 122 0.17 -20.78 2.49
C MET A 122 -0.71 -20.24 1.35
N VAL A 123 -1.73 -21.00 0.98
CA VAL A 123 -2.78 -20.57 0.05
C VAL A 123 -4.12 -20.58 0.78
N PHE A 124 -4.72 -19.40 0.90
CA PHE A 124 -6.05 -19.19 1.50
C PHE A 124 -7.09 -18.96 0.40
N ILE A 125 -8.20 -19.68 0.48
CA ILE A 125 -9.35 -19.52 -0.42
C ILE A 125 -10.50 -18.94 0.39
N PRO A 126 -10.97 -17.71 0.08
CA PRO A 126 -12.12 -17.12 0.75
C PRO A 126 -13.39 -17.89 0.41
N GLN A 127 -14.31 -17.98 1.36
CA GLN A 127 -15.64 -18.54 1.13
C GLN A 127 -16.44 -17.54 0.29
N GLN A 128 -16.61 -17.87 -0.98
CA GLN A 128 -17.32 -17.04 -1.94
C GLN A 128 -18.17 -17.91 -2.86
N LYS A 129 -19.11 -17.27 -3.57
CA LYS A 129 -19.96 -17.97 -4.53
C LYS A 129 -19.09 -18.58 -5.64
N ARG A 130 -19.31 -19.86 -5.90
CA ARG A 130 -18.58 -20.59 -6.95
C ARG A 130 -19.06 -20.12 -8.32
N LEU A 131 -18.10 -19.89 -9.19
CA LEU A 131 -18.32 -19.39 -10.54
C LEU A 131 -17.52 -20.23 -11.52
N ILE A 132 -18.06 -20.44 -12.71
CA ILE A 132 -17.34 -21.09 -13.81
C ILE A 132 -16.80 -20.02 -14.73
N VAL A 133 -15.49 -20.04 -14.95
CA VAL A 133 -14.85 -19.21 -15.96
C VAL A 133 -14.73 -20.05 -17.23
N ALA A 134 -15.42 -19.65 -18.29
CA ALA A 134 -15.38 -20.31 -19.59
C ALA A 134 -14.77 -19.41 -20.66
N GLN A 135 -14.00 -20.00 -21.56
CA GLN A 135 -13.41 -19.30 -22.70
C GLN A 135 -14.26 -19.53 -23.95
N PHE A 136 -14.74 -18.44 -24.56
CA PHE A 136 -15.50 -18.46 -25.80
C PHE A 136 -14.68 -17.87 -26.95
N ARG A 137 -14.91 -18.36 -28.18
CA ARG A 137 -14.31 -17.76 -29.38
C ARG A 137 -14.80 -16.33 -29.57
N GLN A 138 -13.95 -15.43 -30.05
CA GLN A 138 -14.29 -14.01 -30.28
C GLN A 138 -15.55 -13.83 -31.17
N ASN A 139 -15.72 -14.65 -32.22
CA ASN A 139 -16.92 -14.63 -33.07
C ASN A 139 -18.23 -14.99 -32.34
N SER A 140 -18.12 -15.59 -31.15
CA SER A 140 -19.28 -15.90 -30.30
C SER A 140 -19.72 -14.68 -29.49
N LEU A 141 -18.82 -13.71 -29.24
CA LEU A 141 -19.11 -12.51 -28.46
C LEU A 141 -20.27 -11.70 -29.03
N LEU A 142 -20.39 -11.64 -30.36
CA LEU A 142 -21.49 -10.96 -31.05
C LEU A 142 -22.88 -11.50 -30.70
N ARG A 143 -22.96 -12.66 -30.05
CA ARG A 143 -24.20 -13.37 -29.75
C ARG A 143 -24.31 -13.73 -28.27
N LEU A 144 -23.43 -13.25 -27.40
CA LEU A 144 -23.49 -13.55 -25.97
C LEU A 144 -23.91 -12.29 -25.22
N GLU A 145 -24.99 -12.38 -24.46
CA GLU A 145 -25.50 -11.30 -23.65
C GLU A 145 -25.60 -11.73 -22.18
N LYS A 146 -25.38 -10.77 -21.27
CA LYS A 146 -25.54 -11.02 -19.85
C LYS A 146 -26.98 -11.47 -19.59
N GLY A 147 -27.13 -12.60 -18.91
CA GLY A 147 -28.41 -13.21 -18.57
C GLY A 147 -28.79 -14.43 -19.43
N ASP A 148 -28.05 -14.67 -20.52
CA ASP A 148 -28.22 -15.85 -21.37
C ASP A 148 -28.18 -17.15 -20.54
N ASP A 149 -29.03 -18.11 -20.93
CA ASP A 149 -29.08 -19.42 -20.28
C ASP A 149 -27.82 -20.22 -20.61
N ALA A 150 -27.27 -20.87 -19.58
CA ALA A 150 -26.08 -21.69 -19.69
C ALA A 150 -26.32 -23.10 -19.14
N GLU A 151 -25.67 -24.08 -19.74
CA GLU A 151 -25.59 -25.45 -19.23
C GLU A 151 -24.12 -25.84 -19.08
N ALA A 152 -23.76 -26.47 -17.96
CA ALA A 152 -22.44 -26.98 -17.67
C ALA A 152 -22.47 -28.49 -17.43
N VAL A 153 -21.42 -29.16 -17.88
CA VAL A 153 -21.17 -30.58 -17.65
C VAL A 153 -19.78 -30.75 -17.08
N PHE A 154 -19.66 -31.56 -16.03
CA PHE A 154 -18.39 -31.86 -15.40
C PHE A 154 -17.96 -33.28 -15.75
N ASN A 155 -16.67 -33.49 -15.98
CA ASN A 155 -16.13 -34.84 -16.20
C ASN A 155 -16.33 -35.72 -14.96
N ALA A 156 -16.24 -35.13 -13.76
CA ALA A 156 -16.45 -35.80 -12.49
C ALA A 156 -17.90 -36.22 -12.23
N LEU A 157 -18.88 -35.64 -12.94
CA LEU A 157 -20.31 -35.95 -12.84
C LEU A 157 -20.89 -36.30 -14.22
N PRO A 158 -20.49 -37.44 -14.81
CA PRO A 158 -20.92 -37.81 -16.15
C PRO A 158 -22.43 -38.10 -16.19
N GLY A 159 -23.08 -37.75 -17.30
CA GLY A 159 -24.53 -37.89 -17.51
C GLY A 159 -25.39 -36.81 -16.86
N GLN A 160 -24.81 -35.91 -16.06
CA GLN A 160 -25.53 -34.81 -15.42
C GLN A 160 -25.27 -33.49 -16.15
N VAL A 161 -26.29 -32.64 -16.23
CA VAL A 161 -26.22 -31.31 -16.85
C VAL A 161 -26.75 -30.30 -15.84
N PHE A 162 -25.93 -29.32 -15.51
CA PHE A 162 -26.24 -28.30 -14.52
C PHE A 162 -26.59 -27.00 -15.21
N ARG A 163 -27.69 -26.38 -14.80
CA ARG A 163 -28.17 -25.12 -15.37
C ARG A 163 -27.52 -23.93 -14.68
N GLY A 164 -27.42 -22.84 -15.41
CA GLY A 164 -26.88 -21.59 -14.92
C GLY A 164 -27.16 -20.44 -15.86
N LYS A 165 -26.56 -19.29 -15.57
CA LYS A 165 -26.70 -18.07 -16.35
C LYS A 165 -25.36 -17.38 -16.57
N LEU A 166 -25.25 -16.72 -17.72
CA LEU A 166 -24.11 -15.88 -18.03
C LEU A 166 -24.16 -14.59 -17.19
N VAL A 167 -23.21 -14.41 -16.27
CA VAL A 167 -23.19 -13.25 -15.35
C VAL A 167 -22.43 -12.07 -15.94
N SER A 168 -21.30 -12.35 -16.58
CA SER A 168 -20.44 -11.32 -17.14
C SER A 168 -19.56 -11.87 -18.26
N ILE A 169 -19.19 -10.97 -19.15
CA ILE A 169 -18.21 -11.22 -20.21
C ILE A 169 -17.09 -10.20 -20.00
N LEU A 170 -15.85 -10.66 -19.94
CA LEU A 170 -14.73 -9.74 -19.77
C LEU A 170 -14.54 -8.94 -21.07
N PRO A 171 -14.45 -7.59 -21.00
CA PRO A 171 -14.29 -6.75 -22.18
C PRO A 171 -12.85 -6.76 -22.72
N VAL A 172 -12.03 -7.74 -22.31
CA VAL A 172 -10.61 -7.85 -22.63
C VAL A 172 -10.28 -9.29 -23.04
N VAL A 173 -9.33 -9.42 -23.96
CA VAL A 173 -8.69 -10.70 -24.30
C VAL A 173 -7.28 -10.70 -23.71
N PRO A 174 -6.82 -11.78 -23.05
CA PRO A 174 -5.50 -11.82 -22.43
C PRO A 174 -4.35 -11.48 -23.39
N GLY A 175 -4.41 -11.92 -24.65
CA GLY A 175 -3.40 -11.59 -25.66
C GLY A 175 -3.31 -10.10 -26.02
N GLY A 176 -4.28 -9.27 -25.61
CA GLY A 176 -4.27 -7.82 -25.80
C GLY A 176 -3.60 -7.03 -24.67
N THR A 177 -3.11 -7.70 -23.62
CA THR A 177 -2.39 -7.00 -22.55
C THR A 177 -0.97 -6.65 -23.01
N TYR A 178 -0.63 -5.36 -22.96
CA TYR A 178 0.74 -4.89 -23.21
C TYR A 178 1.38 -4.53 -21.87
N GLN A 179 2.57 -5.07 -21.62
CA GLN A 179 3.40 -4.62 -20.51
C GLN A 179 4.53 -3.75 -21.07
N ALA A 180 4.76 -2.61 -20.44
CA ALA A 180 5.88 -1.76 -20.81
C ALA A 180 7.19 -2.51 -20.56
N GLN A 181 7.89 -2.85 -21.64
CA GLN A 181 9.22 -3.40 -21.61
C GLN A 181 10.17 -2.35 -22.21
N GLY A 182 11.44 -2.31 -21.78
CA GLY A 182 12.43 -1.36 -22.28
C GLY A 182 12.82 -1.56 -23.75
N THR A 183 12.08 -2.40 -24.48
CA THR A 183 12.29 -2.80 -25.87
C THR A 183 10.94 -2.81 -26.61
N LEU A 184 10.98 -2.64 -27.93
CA LEU A 184 9.78 -2.79 -28.76
C LEU A 184 9.30 -4.24 -28.73
N GLN A 185 8.01 -4.43 -28.44
CA GLN A 185 7.41 -5.75 -28.32
C GLN A 185 6.91 -6.24 -29.69
N ALA A 186 7.32 -7.45 -30.07
CA ALA A 186 6.78 -8.14 -31.24
C ALA A 186 5.41 -8.77 -30.91
N LEU A 187 4.55 -8.90 -31.92
CA LEU A 187 3.28 -9.59 -31.77
C LEU A 187 3.53 -11.10 -31.64
N THR A 188 3.39 -11.64 -30.42
CA THR A 188 3.61 -13.06 -30.12
C THR A 188 2.32 -13.88 -30.02
N VAL A 189 1.17 -13.27 -30.37
CA VAL A 189 -0.15 -13.91 -30.28
C VAL A 189 -0.30 -14.93 -31.41
N THR A 190 -0.60 -16.17 -31.06
CA THR A 190 -0.93 -17.22 -32.05
C THR A 190 -2.39 -17.05 -32.49
N PRO A 191 -2.67 -16.77 -33.78
CA PRO A 191 -4.03 -16.58 -34.27
C PRO A 191 -4.94 -17.77 -33.92
N GLY A 192 -6.12 -17.48 -33.36
CA GLY A 192 -7.15 -18.49 -33.04
C GLY A 192 -7.02 -19.18 -31.68
N THR A 193 -5.96 -18.91 -30.91
CA THR A 193 -5.83 -19.40 -29.52
C THR A 193 -6.50 -18.49 -28.49
N ASP A 194 -6.70 -17.22 -28.85
CA ASP A 194 -7.34 -16.24 -27.98
C ASP A 194 -8.87 -16.37 -28.00
N GLY A 195 -9.43 -16.38 -26.79
CA GLY A 195 -10.86 -16.32 -26.56
C GLY A 195 -11.20 -15.24 -25.55
N VAL A 196 -12.49 -14.92 -25.48
CA VAL A 196 -13.04 -14.02 -24.48
C VAL A 196 -13.44 -14.87 -23.29
N LEU A 197 -13.03 -14.44 -22.09
CA LEU A 197 -13.43 -15.09 -20.86
C LEU A 197 -14.80 -14.58 -20.44
N ALA A 198 -15.66 -15.49 -20.02
CA ALA A 198 -16.96 -15.17 -19.48
C ALA A 198 -17.22 -15.98 -18.21
N THR A 199 -18.01 -15.40 -17.31
CA THR A 199 -18.32 -15.96 -16.01
C THR A 199 -19.75 -16.49 -16.03
N ILE A 200 -19.92 -17.79 -15.78
CA ILE A 200 -21.21 -18.44 -15.60
C ILE A 200 -21.43 -18.71 -14.12
N GLU A 201 -22.64 -18.43 -13.67
CA GLU A 201 -23.12 -18.81 -12.36
C GLU A 201 -24.10 -19.98 -12.51
N LEU A 202 -23.84 -21.08 -11.80
CA LEU A 202 -24.75 -22.22 -11.76
C LEU A 202 -25.84 -22.05 -10.71
N GLU A 203 -26.97 -22.69 -10.95
CA GLU A 203 -27.99 -22.90 -9.93
C GLU A 203 -27.41 -23.77 -8.80
N PRO A 204 -27.82 -23.55 -7.53
CA PRO A 204 -27.32 -24.33 -6.41
C PRO A 204 -27.60 -25.83 -6.57
N ASP A 205 -26.56 -26.65 -6.48
CA ASP A 205 -26.65 -28.10 -6.60
C ASP A 205 -25.63 -28.79 -5.67
N ALA A 206 -26.12 -29.70 -4.83
CA ALA A 206 -25.30 -30.36 -3.81
C ALA A 206 -24.20 -31.26 -4.41
N ALA A 207 -24.41 -31.84 -5.60
CA ALA A 207 -23.41 -32.66 -6.27
C ALA A 207 -22.28 -31.77 -6.81
N VAL A 208 -22.62 -30.59 -7.36
CA VAL A 208 -21.62 -29.60 -7.78
C VAL A 208 -20.84 -29.08 -6.58
N ASP A 209 -21.51 -28.73 -5.49
CA ASP A 209 -20.89 -28.20 -4.27
C ASP A 209 -19.90 -29.18 -3.61
N ALA A 210 -20.10 -30.48 -3.79
CA ALA A 210 -19.17 -31.51 -3.31
C ALA A 210 -17.89 -31.62 -4.16
N LEU A 211 -17.85 -31.03 -5.35
CA LEU A 211 -16.68 -31.09 -6.23
C LEU A 211 -15.56 -30.16 -5.74
N PRO A 212 -14.28 -30.57 -5.83
CA PRO A 212 -13.15 -29.70 -5.56
C PRO A 212 -13.15 -28.45 -6.46
N ASP A 213 -12.62 -27.33 -5.95
CA ASP A 213 -12.37 -26.16 -6.78
C ASP A 213 -11.24 -26.40 -7.79
N GLY A 214 -11.37 -25.81 -8.97
CA GLY A 214 -10.39 -25.93 -10.06
C GLY A 214 -10.64 -27.08 -11.03
N ILE A 215 -11.71 -27.85 -10.86
CA ILE A 215 -12.09 -28.88 -11.84
C ILE A 215 -12.53 -28.29 -13.18
N TYR A 216 -12.41 -29.09 -14.23
CA TYR A 216 -12.81 -28.70 -15.58
C TYR A 216 -14.30 -28.95 -15.82
N ALA A 217 -14.92 -28.01 -16.55
CA ALA A 217 -16.29 -28.12 -17.02
C ALA A 217 -16.37 -27.75 -18.51
N GLN A 218 -17.26 -28.42 -19.23
CA GLN A 218 -17.69 -28.00 -20.56
C GLN A 218 -18.96 -27.16 -20.42
N VAL A 219 -18.96 -25.97 -21.00
CA VAL A 219 -20.10 -25.04 -20.89
C VAL A 219 -20.66 -24.72 -22.27
N ALA A 220 -21.98 -24.74 -22.36
CA ALA A 220 -22.75 -24.24 -23.48
C ALA A 220 -23.59 -23.05 -23.02
N VAL A 221 -23.48 -21.93 -23.74
CA VAL A 221 -24.40 -20.78 -23.56
C VAL A 221 -25.35 -20.72 -24.75
N TYR A 222 -26.60 -20.42 -24.47
CA TYR A 222 -27.69 -20.33 -25.43
C TYR A 222 -28.15 -18.88 -25.50
N SER A 223 -28.03 -18.29 -26.69
CA SER A 223 -28.62 -16.99 -26.98
C SER A 223 -29.80 -17.13 -27.94
N ASP A 224 -30.68 -16.13 -27.91
CA ASP A 224 -31.93 -16.13 -28.69
C ASP A 224 -31.71 -16.00 -30.21
N HIS A 225 -30.49 -15.75 -30.65
CA HIS A 225 -30.13 -15.71 -32.07
C HIS A 225 -30.00 -17.15 -32.63
N PHE A 226 -31.01 -17.57 -33.40
CA PHE A 226 -31.18 -18.90 -34.03
C PHE A 226 -31.50 -20.06 -33.07
N THR A 227 -32.78 -20.16 -32.70
CA THR A 227 -33.35 -21.25 -31.88
C THR A 227 -32.94 -22.65 -32.34
N HIS A 228 -32.84 -22.92 -33.64
CA HIS A 228 -32.44 -24.24 -34.16
C HIS A 228 -31.01 -24.67 -33.79
N VAL A 229 -30.06 -23.73 -33.70
CA VAL A 229 -28.66 -24.04 -33.35
C VAL A 229 -28.52 -24.32 -31.86
N SER A 230 -29.36 -23.67 -31.03
CA SER A 230 -29.41 -23.94 -29.59
C SER A 230 -29.78 -25.40 -29.28
N VAL A 231 -30.70 -25.98 -30.06
CA VAL A 231 -31.13 -27.38 -29.91
C VAL A 231 -29.97 -28.34 -30.24
N MET A 232 -29.23 -28.09 -31.33
CA MET A 232 -28.06 -28.90 -31.67
C MET A 232 -26.99 -28.85 -30.59
N ARG A 233 -26.73 -27.66 -30.02
CA ARG A 233 -25.78 -27.50 -28.91
C ARG A 233 -26.23 -28.23 -27.64
N LYS A 234 -27.53 -28.26 -27.33
CA LYS A 234 -28.09 -29.08 -26.23
C LYS A 234 -27.88 -30.57 -26.46
N VAL A 235 -28.12 -31.05 -27.68
CA VAL A 235 -27.90 -32.47 -28.03
C VAL A 235 -26.43 -32.83 -27.91
N LEU A 236 -25.52 -32.01 -28.47
CA LEU A 236 -24.08 -32.26 -28.38
C LEU A 236 -23.58 -32.26 -26.94
N LEU A 237 -24.02 -31.31 -26.11
CA LEU A 237 -23.61 -31.26 -24.69
C LEU A 237 -24.06 -32.50 -23.91
N ARG A 238 -25.27 -33.01 -24.18
CA ARG A 238 -25.75 -34.26 -23.57
C ARG A 238 -24.97 -35.47 -24.07
N MET A 239 -24.65 -35.51 -25.37
CA MET A 239 -23.80 -36.56 -25.93
C MET A 239 -22.40 -36.53 -25.32
N THR A 240 -21.78 -35.36 -25.12
CA THR A 240 -20.46 -35.26 -24.49
C THR A 240 -20.52 -35.67 -23.02
N SER A 241 -21.56 -35.26 -22.29
CA SER A 241 -21.82 -35.73 -20.92
C SER A 241 -21.89 -37.24 -20.80
N TRP A 242 -22.51 -37.92 -21.78
CA TRP A 242 -22.58 -39.38 -21.82
C TRP A 242 -21.26 -40.01 -22.26
N MET A 243 -20.54 -39.36 -23.18
CA MET A 243 -19.23 -39.80 -23.63
C MET A 243 -18.20 -39.83 -22.49
N HIS A 244 -18.36 -39.00 -21.46
CA HIS A 244 -17.53 -39.07 -20.24
C HIS A 244 -17.69 -40.39 -19.46
N TYR A 245 -18.74 -41.20 -19.70
CA TYR A 245 -18.78 -42.59 -19.18
C TYR A 245 -17.81 -43.53 -19.91
N LEU A 246 -17.48 -43.23 -21.17
CA LEU A 246 -16.65 -44.09 -22.02
C LEU A 246 -15.16 -43.77 -21.89
N TYR A 247 -14.83 -42.51 -21.57
CA TYR A 247 -13.48 -42.11 -21.21
C TYR A 247 -13.25 -42.41 -19.73
N LEU A 248 -12.72 -43.61 -19.46
CA LEU A 248 -12.03 -43.91 -18.21
C LEU A 248 -10.65 -43.23 -18.30
N ASP A 249 -10.48 -42.10 -17.61
CA ASP A 249 -9.21 -41.38 -17.52
C ASP A 249 -8.04 -42.35 -17.24
N HIS A 250 -6.98 -42.22 -18.02
CA HIS A 250 -5.61 -42.57 -17.65
C HIS A 250 -4.77 -41.29 -17.69
#